data_AF-A0A950WJ23-F1
#
_entry.id   AF-A0A950WJ23-F1
#
_cell.length_a   1.000
_cell.length_b   1.000
_cell.length_c   1.000
_cell.angle_alpha   90.00
_cell.angle_beta   90.00
_cell.angle_gamma   90.00
#
_symmetry.space_group_name_H-M   'P 1'
#
loop_
_entity.id
_entity.type
_entity.pdbx_description
1 polymer ?
#
loop_
_entity_poly.entity_id
_entity_poly.type
_entity_poly.pdbx_seq_one_letter_code
_entity_poly.pdbx_strand_id
1 'polypeptide(L)'
;MKLAVAILVLLLLTSCDYSMTRQPKYETYAPGPTEIWADGASARPLPKNVVSQGDTARQSAEMSPPPVTRALLHLGEERFNIYCAPCHGLAGDGDGVIVAHGFPAPPSYQSERLLAAPAQHFYDVITRGYGVMYAYAARVEPKDRWAIVAYIRALQLSRHATVAQAPEAEEKLQ
;
A
#
# COMPACT_ATOMS: atom_id res chain seq x y z
N MET A 1 27.47 -59.79 -9.79
CA MET A 1 28.31 -58.60 -10.02
C MET A 1 27.55 -57.43 -10.67
N LYS A 2 26.95 -57.59 -11.87
CA LYS A 2 26.25 -56.48 -12.57
C LYS A 2 25.09 -55.85 -11.77
N LEU A 3 24.32 -56.66 -11.05
CA LEU A 3 23.20 -56.18 -10.22
C LEU A 3 23.67 -55.34 -9.01
N ALA A 4 24.77 -55.75 -8.37
CA ALA A 4 25.34 -55.03 -7.23
C ALA A 4 25.94 -53.68 -7.64
N VAL A 5 26.56 -53.61 -8.83
CA VAL A 5 27.06 -52.35 -9.40
C VAL A 5 25.90 -51.41 -9.76
N ALA A 6 24.81 -51.93 -10.32
CA ALA A 6 23.62 -51.13 -10.62
C ALA A 6 22.96 -50.55 -9.35
N ILE A 7 22.85 -51.34 -8.28
CA ILE A 7 22.32 -50.88 -6.98
C ILE A 7 23.22 -49.82 -6.36
N LEU A 8 24.55 -50.00 -6.41
CA LEU A 8 25.50 -49.02 -5.88
C LEU A 8 25.43 -47.69 -6.66
N VAL A 9 25.29 -47.73 -7.98
CA VAL A 9 25.14 -46.52 -8.81
C VAL A 9 23.81 -45.81 -8.52
N LEU A 10 22.71 -46.56 -8.34
CA LEU A 10 21.41 -46.00 -7.92
C LEU A 10 21.48 -45.34 -6.54
N LEU A 11 22.18 -45.95 -5.58
CA LEU A 11 22.37 -45.37 -4.24
C LEU A 11 23.23 -44.09 -4.28
N LEU A 12 24.26 -44.04 -5.13
CA LEU A 12 25.09 -42.85 -5.32
C LEU A 12 24.33 -41.70 -6.02
N LEU A 13 23.34 -42.00 -6.85
CA LEU A 13 22.48 -40.98 -7.47
C LEU A 13 21.42 -40.41 -6.51
N THR A 14 21.15 -41.06 -5.37
CA THR A 14 20.20 -40.58 -4.36
C THR A 14 20.81 -39.67 -3.29
N SER A 15 22.11 -39.36 -3.33
CA SER A 15 22.78 -38.57 -2.26
C SER A 15 22.58 -37.04 -2.36
N CYS A 16 21.59 -36.56 -3.11
CA CYS A 16 21.35 -35.14 -3.34
C CYS A 16 20.29 -34.56 -2.38
N ASP A 17 20.60 -34.43 -1.09
CA ASP A 17 19.75 -33.57 -0.22
C ASP A 17 20.48 -32.88 0.94
N TYR A 18 21.80 -32.66 0.82
CA TYR A 18 22.52 -31.70 1.67
C TYR A 18 22.54 -30.31 0.99
N SER A 19 21.35 -29.82 0.62
CA SER A 19 21.19 -28.60 -0.16
C SER A 19 20.94 -27.41 0.75
N MET A 20 21.77 -26.36 0.65
CA MET A 20 21.55 -25.07 1.35
C MET A 20 20.32 -24.29 0.82
N THR A 21 19.47 -24.93 0.01
CA THR A 21 18.17 -24.41 -0.42
C THR A 21 17.14 -24.41 0.71
N ARG A 22 17.28 -25.31 1.70
CA ARG A 22 16.52 -25.26 2.97
C ARG A 22 17.49 -25.05 4.12
N GLN A 23 17.42 -23.87 4.71
CA GLN A 23 18.33 -23.47 5.79
C GLN A 23 17.62 -23.59 7.15
N PRO A 24 18.34 -23.93 8.24
CA PRO A 24 17.78 -24.01 9.59
C PRO A 24 17.59 -22.60 10.19
N LYS A 25 16.83 -21.75 9.51
CA LYS A 25 16.49 -20.39 9.93
C LYS A 25 15.06 -20.08 9.49
N TYR A 26 14.43 -19.11 10.15
CA TYR A 26 13.11 -18.64 9.75
C TYR A 26 13.22 -17.53 8.70
N GLU A 27 12.59 -17.74 7.56
CA GLU A 27 12.33 -16.67 6.59
C GLU A 27 11.00 -15.98 6.95
N THR A 28 10.89 -14.68 6.67
CA THR A 28 9.79 -13.81 7.17
C THR A 28 8.38 -14.34 6.86
N TYR A 29 8.16 -14.92 5.69
CA TYR A 29 6.85 -15.44 5.28
C TYR A 29 6.84 -16.96 5.10
N ALA A 30 7.88 -17.65 5.56
CA ALA A 30 7.88 -19.11 5.58
C ALA A 30 7.01 -19.64 6.72
N PRO A 31 6.39 -20.83 6.57
CA PRO A 31 5.73 -21.50 7.68
C PRO A 31 6.69 -21.67 8.86
N GLY A 32 6.24 -21.26 10.05
CA GLY A 32 6.92 -21.51 11.31
C GLY A 32 6.51 -22.88 11.91
N PRO A 33 7.28 -23.39 12.90
CA PRO A 33 6.94 -24.64 13.56
C PRO A 33 5.68 -24.48 14.42
N THR A 34 4.65 -25.26 14.10
CA THR A 34 3.36 -25.24 14.80
C THR A 34 3.45 -25.74 16.24
N GLU A 35 4.50 -26.48 16.58
CA GLU A 35 4.81 -26.89 17.95
C GLU A 35 5.24 -25.72 18.85
N ILE A 36 5.74 -24.63 18.26
CA ILE A 36 6.14 -23.42 18.98
C ILE A 36 5.08 -22.32 18.81
N TRP A 37 4.57 -22.14 17.59
CA TRP A 37 3.64 -21.07 17.25
C TRP A 37 2.31 -21.65 16.76
N ALA A 38 1.24 -21.47 17.54
CA ALA A 38 -0.07 -22.04 17.23
C ALA A 38 -0.66 -21.60 15.88
N ASP A 39 -0.28 -20.43 15.38
CA ASP A 39 -0.70 -19.86 14.10
C ASP A 39 0.19 -20.31 12.92
N GLY A 40 1.28 -21.05 13.18
CA GLY A 40 2.24 -21.49 12.17
C GLY A 40 2.98 -20.35 11.46
N ALA A 41 2.94 -19.12 11.98
CA ALA A 41 3.59 -17.97 11.37
C ALA A 41 5.00 -17.75 11.96
N SER A 42 6.02 -17.67 11.09
CA SER A 42 7.37 -17.28 11.47
C SER A 42 7.46 -15.79 11.84
N ALA A 43 6.78 -14.91 11.10
CA ALA A 43 6.61 -13.51 11.44
C ALA A 43 5.71 -13.36 12.66
N ARG A 44 6.30 -12.97 13.80
CA ARG A 44 5.57 -12.75 15.04
C ARG A 44 5.04 -11.31 15.11
N PRO A 45 3.80 -11.09 15.58
CA PRO A 45 3.30 -9.75 15.82
C PRO A 45 4.13 -9.06 16.91
N LEU A 46 4.33 -7.75 16.74
CA LEU A 46 4.97 -6.94 17.76
C LEU A 46 4.09 -6.89 19.02
N PRO A 47 4.67 -6.91 20.24
CA PRO A 47 3.91 -6.65 21.45
C PRO A 47 3.23 -5.28 21.40
N LYS A 48 2.10 -5.12 22.08
CA LYS A 48 1.38 -3.84 22.10
C LYS A 48 2.22 -2.75 22.75
N ASN A 49 2.08 -1.52 22.25
CA ASN A 49 2.71 -0.30 22.79
C ASN A 49 4.25 -0.29 22.76
N VAL A 50 4.88 -1.10 21.91
CA VAL A 50 6.32 -1.00 21.67
C VAL A 50 6.62 0.06 20.61
N VAL A 51 7.76 0.71 20.76
CA VAL A 51 8.27 1.73 19.83
C VAL A 51 9.64 1.28 19.36
N SER A 52 9.81 1.07 18.05
CA SER A 52 11.10 0.70 17.49
C SER A 52 12.07 1.87 17.55
N GLN A 53 13.36 1.58 17.64
CA GLN A 53 14.39 2.60 17.56
C GLN A 53 14.28 3.36 16.23
N GLY A 54 14.20 4.69 16.29
CA GLY A 54 14.10 5.56 15.11
C GLY A 54 12.68 5.79 14.58
N ASP A 55 11.68 5.00 14.99
CA ASP A 55 10.31 5.17 14.49
C ASP A 55 9.68 6.51 14.92
N THR A 56 9.95 6.98 16.13
CA THR A 56 9.43 8.28 16.61
C THR A 56 9.96 9.45 15.80
N ALA A 57 11.26 9.47 15.51
CA ALA A 57 11.88 10.50 14.69
C ALA A 57 11.35 10.46 13.25
N ARG A 58 11.22 9.26 12.68
CA ARG A 58 10.68 9.05 11.32
C ARG A 58 9.22 9.52 11.22
N GLN A 59 8.36 9.06 12.13
CA GLN A 59 6.95 9.46 12.14
C GLN A 59 6.77 10.96 12.38
N SER A 60 7.61 11.58 13.22
CA SER A 60 7.55 13.03 13.47
C SER A 60 7.99 13.86 12.26
N ALA A 61 9.04 13.42 11.55
CA ALA A 61 9.49 14.09 10.34
C ALA A 61 8.45 14.01 9.21
N GLU A 62 7.66 12.95 9.17
CA GLU A 62 6.67 12.69 8.12
C GLU A 62 5.24 13.10 8.50
N MET A 63 5.03 13.66 9.70
CA MET A 63 3.73 14.14 10.16
C MET A 63 3.31 15.46 9.51
N SER A 64 4.24 16.25 8.99
CA SER A 64 3.94 17.53 8.32
C SER A 64 3.78 17.35 6.81
N PRO A 65 2.80 18.04 6.17
CA PRO A 65 2.65 18.00 4.71
C PRO A 65 3.92 18.52 4.02
N PRO A 66 4.49 17.78 3.05
CA PRO A 66 5.60 18.27 2.25
C PRO A 66 5.13 19.34 1.24
N PRO A 67 6.05 20.15 0.69
CA PRO A 67 5.72 21.09 -0.38
C PRO A 67 5.12 20.37 -1.60
N VAL A 68 4.05 20.94 -2.16
CA VAL A 68 3.41 20.40 -3.36
C VAL A 68 4.30 20.65 -4.58
N THR A 69 4.87 19.59 -5.12
CA THR A 69 5.72 19.60 -6.32
C THR A 69 5.15 18.64 -7.35
N ARG A 70 5.55 18.78 -8.63
CA ARG A 70 5.16 17.81 -9.68
C ARG A 70 5.56 16.38 -9.32
N ALA A 71 6.75 16.19 -8.75
CA ALA A 71 7.21 14.87 -8.31
C ALA A 71 6.32 14.29 -7.20
N LEU A 72 5.88 15.11 -6.24
CA LEU A 72 4.93 14.69 -5.20
C LEU A 72 3.58 14.28 -5.80
N LEU A 73 3.05 15.07 -6.75
CA LEU A 73 1.78 14.77 -7.40
C LEU A 73 1.85 13.47 -8.21
N HIS A 74 2.93 13.24 -8.95
CA HIS A 74 3.13 11.99 -9.71
C HIS A 74 3.23 10.78 -8.78
N LEU A 75 3.98 10.89 -7.68
CA LEU A 75 4.01 9.84 -6.65
C LEU A 75 2.62 9.62 -6.04
N GLY A 76 1.89 10.69 -5.78
CA GLY A 76 0.53 10.64 -5.24
C GLY A 76 -0.44 9.94 -6.18
N GLU A 77 -0.38 10.23 -7.48
CA GLU A 77 -1.14 9.56 -8.52
C GLU A 77 -0.84 8.07 -8.58
N GLU A 78 0.44 7.70 -8.65
CA GLU A 78 0.87 6.30 -8.69
C GLU A 78 0.33 5.53 -7.48
N ARG A 79 0.52 6.08 -6.28
CA ARG A 79 0.10 5.46 -5.02
C ARG A 79 -1.42 5.41 -4.89
N PHE A 80 -2.13 6.45 -5.34
CA PHE A 80 -3.59 6.47 -5.39
C PHE A 80 -4.14 5.40 -6.32
N ASN A 81 -3.57 5.25 -7.52
CA ASN A 81 -4.00 4.26 -8.50
C ASN A 81 -3.78 2.82 -8.00
N ILE A 82 -2.71 2.58 -7.23
CA ILE A 82 -2.42 1.27 -6.63
C ILE A 82 -3.38 0.94 -5.47
N TYR A 83 -3.57 1.87 -4.53
CA TYR A 83 -4.20 1.56 -3.24
C TYR A 83 -5.65 2.03 -3.09
N CYS A 84 -6.03 3.10 -3.79
CA CYS A 84 -7.27 3.84 -3.55
C CYS A 84 -8.27 3.70 -4.71
N ALA A 85 -7.81 3.82 -5.95
CA ALA A 85 -8.65 3.79 -7.14
C ALA A 85 -9.53 2.53 -7.30
N PRO A 86 -9.11 1.31 -6.87
CA PRO A 86 -9.97 0.12 -6.96
C PRO A 86 -11.33 0.29 -6.25
N CYS A 87 -11.41 1.11 -5.20
CA CYS A 87 -12.64 1.41 -4.47
C CYS A 87 -13.16 2.82 -4.78
N HIS A 88 -12.29 3.82 -4.88
CA HIS A 88 -12.67 5.23 -5.03
C HIS A 88 -12.83 5.70 -6.49
N GLY A 89 -12.44 4.88 -7.47
CA GLY A 89 -12.41 5.25 -8.88
C GLY A 89 -11.21 6.12 -9.23
N LEU A 90 -10.81 6.15 -10.52
CA LEU A 90 -9.68 6.96 -11.00
C LEU A 90 -9.96 8.47 -10.87
N ALA A 91 -11.21 8.88 -11.06
CA ALA A 91 -11.64 10.27 -10.88
C ALA A 91 -11.97 10.61 -9.42
N GLY A 92 -12.00 9.62 -8.52
CA GLY A 92 -12.36 9.83 -7.13
C GLY A 92 -13.86 9.98 -6.87
N ASP A 93 -14.70 9.49 -7.78
CA ASP A 93 -16.16 9.63 -7.73
C ASP A 93 -16.84 8.55 -6.87
N GLY A 94 -16.08 7.61 -6.29
CA GLY A 94 -16.62 6.54 -5.45
C GLY A 94 -17.20 5.37 -6.24
N ASP A 95 -16.81 5.25 -7.51
CA ASP A 95 -17.31 4.31 -8.51
C ASP A 95 -16.25 3.27 -8.93
N GLY A 96 -15.29 2.98 -8.05
CA GLY A 96 -14.24 2.00 -8.32
C GLY A 96 -14.79 0.60 -8.62
N VAL A 97 -14.01 -0.21 -9.34
CA VAL A 97 -14.44 -1.54 -9.82
C VAL A 97 -15.02 -2.44 -8.72
N ILE A 98 -14.51 -2.34 -7.49
CA ILE A 98 -14.96 -3.17 -6.37
C ILE A 98 -16.39 -2.81 -5.91
N VAL A 99 -16.85 -1.58 -6.15
CA VAL A 99 -18.23 -1.15 -5.88
C VAL A 99 -19.21 -1.93 -6.77
N ALA A 100 -18.85 -2.15 -8.04
CA ALA A 100 -19.64 -2.99 -8.95
C ALA A 100 -19.73 -4.46 -8.50
N HIS A 101 -18.85 -4.89 -7.59
CA HIS A 101 -18.85 -6.22 -7.00
C HIS A 101 -19.54 -6.30 -5.63
N GLY A 102 -20.31 -5.27 -5.25
CA GLY A 102 -21.19 -5.30 -4.07
C GLY A 102 -20.60 -4.68 -2.80
N PHE A 103 -19.42 -4.05 -2.86
CA PHE A 103 -18.93 -3.23 -1.76
C PHE A 103 -19.70 -1.90 -1.69
N PRO A 104 -19.89 -1.32 -0.49
CA PRO A 104 -20.47 0.02 -0.35
C PRO A 104 -19.64 1.06 -1.10
N ALA A 105 -20.30 1.90 -1.89
CA ALA A 105 -19.66 3.00 -2.60
C ALA A 105 -19.04 3.99 -1.59
N PRO A 106 -17.73 4.30 -1.70
CA PRO A 106 -17.15 5.39 -0.94
C PRO A 106 -17.77 6.74 -1.34
N PRO A 107 -17.75 7.75 -0.45
CA PRO A 107 -18.18 9.09 -0.84
C PRO A 107 -17.27 9.68 -1.93
N SER A 108 -17.86 10.32 -2.94
CA SER A 108 -17.10 11.08 -3.94
C SER A 108 -16.30 12.20 -3.27
N TYR A 109 -15.04 12.36 -3.69
CA TYR A 109 -14.19 13.45 -3.22
C TYR A 109 -14.69 14.83 -3.64
N GLN A 110 -15.64 14.90 -4.58
CA GLN A 110 -16.30 16.14 -5.01
C GLN A 110 -17.49 16.54 -4.14
N SER A 111 -17.85 15.72 -3.14
CA SER A 111 -18.90 16.10 -2.18
C SER A 111 -18.48 17.33 -1.38
N GLU A 112 -19.42 18.25 -1.11
CA GLU A 112 -19.16 19.50 -0.37
C GLU A 112 -18.44 19.25 0.96
N ARG A 113 -18.86 18.21 1.69
CA ARG A 113 -18.23 17.79 2.94
C ARG A 113 -16.75 17.47 2.79
N LEU A 114 -16.36 16.77 1.72
CA LEU A 114 -14.96 16.36 1.48
C LEU A 114 -14.13 17.45 0.82
N LEU A 115 -14.74 18.35 0.05
CA LEU A 115 -14.09 19.57 -0.39
C LEU A 115 -13.70 20.44 0.81
N ALA A 116 -14.62 20.63 1.75
CA ALA A 116 -14.43 21.43 2.97
C ALA A 116 -13.56 20.76 4.05
N ALA A 117 -13.42 19.43 4.02
CA ALA A 117 -12.61 18.71 5.00
C ALA A 117 -11.14 19.17 4.94
N PRO A 118 -10.40 19.22 6.06
CA PRO A 118 -8.98 19.59 6.05
C PRO A 118 -8.10 18.47 5.45
N ALA A 119 -6.90 18.80 4.93
CA ALA A 119 -5.98 17.80 4.37
C ALA A 119 -5.62 16.69 5.39
N GLN A 120 -5.51 17.05 6.67
CA GLN A 120 -5.28 16.11 7.77
C GLN A 120 -6.36 15.02 7.86
N HIS A 121 -7.62 15.34 7.51
CA HIS A 121 -8.70 14.35 7.54
C HIS A 121 -8.38 13.16 6.63
N PHE A 122 -7.94 13.42 5.41
CA PHE A 122 -7.59 12.37 4.45
C PHE A 122 -6.38 11.56 4.90
N TYR A 123 -5.34 12.23 5.41
CA TYR A 123 -4.17 11.56 5.98
C TYR A 123 -4.55 10.60 7.11
N ASP A 124 -5.41 11.06 8.02
CA ASP A 124 -5.89 10.28 9.16
C ASP A 124 -6.76 9.10 8.74
N VAL A 125 -7.65 9.30 7.76
CA VAL A 125 -8.51 8.25 7.19
C VAL A 125 -7.63 7.15 6.56
N ILE A 126 -6.60 7.50 5.78
CA ILE A 126 -5.67 6.52 5.22
C ILE A 126 -4.93 5.78 6.35
N THR A 127 -4.54 6.50 7.40
CA THR A 127 -3.76 5.94 8.52
C THR A 127 -4.59 5.00 9.39
N ARG A 128 -5.80 5.39 9.77
CA ARG A 128 -6.59 4.73 10.83
C ARG A 128 -7.82 4.00 10.30
N GLY A 129 -8.15 4.18 9.02
CA GLY A 129 -9.44 3.78 8.47
C GLY A 129 -10.56 4.74 8.88
N TYR A 130 -11.73 4.58 8.27
CA TYR A 130 -12.92 5.37 8.60
C TYR A 130 -14.20 4.67 8.16
N GLY A 131 -15.15 4.48 9.08
CA GLY A 131 -16.37 3.73 8.81
C GLY A 131 -16.05 2.29 8.37
N VAL A 132 -16.41 1.95 7.13
CA VAL A 132 -16.13 0.64 6.52
C VAL A 132 -14.76 0.56 5.82
N MET A 133 -14.07 1.69 5.66
CA MET A 133 -12.73 1.72 5.05
C MET A 133 -11.69 1.22 6.05
N TYR A 134 -10.96 0.17 5.69
CA TYR A 134 -9.84 -0.36 6.48
C TYR A 134 -8.69 0.64 6.62
N ALA A 135 -7.87 0.47 7.65
CA ALA A 135 -6.62 1.21 7.78
C ALA A 135 -5.58 0.73 6.74
N TYR A 136 -4.85 1.69 6.15
CA TYR A 136 -3.79 1.41 5.17
C TYR A 136 -2.39 1.67 5.73
N ALA A 137 -2.24 1.98 7.03
CA ALA A 137 -0.96 2.36 7.61
C ALA A 137 0.16 1.31 7.48
N ALA A 138 -0.19 0.02 7.42
CA ALA A 138 0.77 -1.07 7.23
C ALA A 138 1.26 -1.23 5.78
N ARG A 139 0.63 -0.55 4.81
CA ARG A 139 0.90 -0.70 3.37
C ARG A 139 1.36 0.60 2.71
N VAL A 140 0.98 1.74 3.28
CA VAL A 140 1.28 3.07 2.76
C VAL A 140 2.09 3.83 3.80
N GLU A 141 3.34 4.15 3.49
CA GLU A 141 4.22 4.92 4.35
C GLU A 141 3.71 6.36 4.54
N PRO A 142 3.96 7.01 5.69
CA PRO A 142 3.47 8.36 5.98
C PRO A 142 3.72 9.40 4.86
N LYS A 143 4.92 9.41 4.27
CA LYS A 143 5.25 10.29 3.12
C LYS A 143 4.32 10.06 1.92
N ASP A 144 4.03 8.80 1.60
CA ASP A 144 3.18 8.43 0.47
C ASP A 144 1.71 8.76 0.76
N ARG A 145 1.28 8.73 2.03
CA ARG A 145 -0.05 9.21 2.42
C ARG A 145 -0.20 10.69 2.09
N TRP A 146 0.78 11.53 2.42
CA TRP A 146 0.74 12.95 2.05
C TRP A 146 0.75 13.16 0.53
N ALA A 147 1.50 12.35 -0.22
CA ALA A 147 1.47 12.40 -1.68
C ALA A 147 0.06 12.07 -2.23
N ILE A 148 -0.59 11.03 -1.71
CA ILE A 148 -1.98 10.68 -2.05
C ILE A 148 -2.92 11.84 -1.70
N VAL A 149 -2.78 12.44 -0.51
CA VAL A 149 -3.61 13.60 -0.11
C VAL A 149 -3.43 14.77 -1.07
N ALA A 150 -2.20 15.07 -1.49
CA ALA A 150 -1.94 16.10 -2.49
C ALA A 150 -2.61 15.78 -3.83
N TYR A 151 -2.58 14.52 -4.27
CA TYR A 151 -3.25 14.08 -5.50
C TYR A 151 -4.78 14.17 -5.38
N ILE A 152 -5.38 13.79 -4.24
CA ILE A 152 -6.82 13.98 -3.99
C ILE A 152 -7.20 15.46 -4.12
N ARG A 153 -6.37 16.39 -3.61
CA ARG A 153 -6.61 17.83 -3.80
C ARG A 153 -6.50 18.27 -5.25
N ALA A 154 -5.57 17.69 -6.01
CA ALA A 154 -5.46 17.94 -7.43
C ALA A 154 -6.70 17.44 -8.20
N LEU A 155 -7.25 16.27 -7.85
CA LEU A 155 -8.50 15.75 -8.41
C LEU A 155 -9.72 16.63 -8.08
N GLN A 156 -9.78 17.15 -6.85
CA GLN A 156 -10.81 18.12 -6.47
C GLN A 156 -10.67 19.40 -7.30
N LEU A 157 -9.46 19.94 -7.42
CA LEU A 157 -9.23 21.16 -8.18
C LEU A 157 -9.52 20.98 -9.68
N SER A 158 -9.14 19.85 -10.28
CA SER A 158 -9.32 19.62 -11.72
C SER A 158 -10.79 19.59 -12.15
N ARG A 159 -11.70 19.17 -11.26
CA ARG A 159 -13.15 19.19 -11.49
C ARG A 159 -13.78 20.57 -11.41
N HIS A 160 -13.18 21.48 -10.64
CA HIS A 160 -13.71 22.82 -10.38
C HIS A 160 -12.90 23.94 -11.05
N ALA A 161 -11.84 23.59 -11.78
CA ALA A 161 -11.04 24.56 -12.53
C ALA A 161 -11.84 25.14 -13.70
N THR A 162 -11.77 26.45 -13.86
CA THR A 162 -12.32 27.19 -15.00
C THR A 162 -11.25 27.36 -16.07
N VAL A 163 -11.67 27.56 -17.33
CA VAL A 163 -10.74 27.79 -18.46
C VAL A 163 -9.82 28.99 -18.20
N ALA A 164 -10.35 30.04 -17.55
CA ALA A 164 -9.56 31.22 -17.16
C ALA A 164 -8.40 30.91 -16.20
N GLN A 165 -8.46 29.80 -15.46
CA GLN A 165 -7.39 29.34 -14.57
C GLN A 165 -6.34 28.48 -15.31
N ALA A 166 -6.54 28.21 -16.60
CA ALA A 166 -5.64 27.45 -17.46
C ALA A 166 -5.48 28.11 -18.85
N PRO A 167 -4.98 29.35 -18.93
CA PRO A 167 -4.88 30.08 -20.20
C PRO A 167 -4.01 29.37 -21.26
N GLU A 168 -2.97 28.65 -20.83
CA GLU A 168 -2.14 27.83 -21.72
C GLU A 168 -2.89 26.65 -22.35
N ALA A 169 -3.93 26.14 -21.67
CA ALA A 169 -4.76 25.07 -22.22
C ALA A 169 -5.71 25.61 -23.28
N GLU A 170 -6.24 26.81 -23.09
CA GLU A 170 -7.05 27.51 -24.11
C GLU A 170 -6.23 27.81 -25.37
N GLU A 171 -5.01 28.35 -25.23
CA GLU A 171 -4.11 28.64 -26.35
C GLU A 171 -3.77 27.39 -27.18
N LYS A 172 -3.60 26.23 -26.54
CA LYS A 172 -3.25 24.98 -27.23
C LYS A 172 -4.44 24.25 -27.86
N LEU A 173 -5.66 24.69 -27.58
CA LEU A 173 -6.88 24.11 -28.15
C LEU A 173 -7.42 24.93 -29.33
N GLN A 174 -6.95 26.17 -29.50
CA GLN A 174 -7.23 27.04 -30.65
C GLN A 174 -6.24 26.76 -31.78
#